data_AF-A0A927JIR1-F1
#
_entry.id   AF-A0A927JIR1-F1
#
_cell.length_a   1.000
_cell.length_b   1.000
_cell.length_c   1.000
_cell.angle_alpha   90.00
_cell.angle_beta   90.00
_cell.angle_gamma   90.00
#
_symmetry.space_group_name_H-M   'P 1'
#
loop_
_entity.id
_entity.type
_entity.pdbx_description
1 polymer ?
#
loop_
_entity_poly.entity_id
_entity_poly.type
_entity_poly.pdbx_seq_one_letter_code
_entity_poly.pdbx_strand_id
1 'polypeptide(L)'
;MTAPLRGLRVIELARILAGPWIGQTLADLGAEVIKVEAPEGDDTRRWGPPFVTRDAPGHDGDHDGDGGRETVAAYFHAANRGKTSVTCDFADPGQRDRLLALIDTADVLVENFRVGALARFGLDYETLARRHPRLVYASVTGFGQTGPRAHQPGYDFLIQGMSGIMDLTGDPDGEPQKVGVAWIDIMTGLYGVIGIQAALAERDRSGRGQQVDLSLLDTGIGVLANQAMNHLVGGATPTRLGNAHPNIVPYQVFAVADGHVIIACGNDRQFMALCAVLGMPSLGTDPAYADNAGRVAHRDTLCARLGTALRGWTKATLIDALDRAGIPGGPINSVAEALADPQVAARAMMIAPGGVPGLRTPIAFSRSRLDLGDGAPDLRRRRRVAAVAPTPAAPAPISKASTRTNEVPAAAPAALSVADFAVATVSFLVWTKRCLARVTWACASGRLILRWAATMSTMRASACWPSVPPRASAGSSVAISFCACSGVICAGSFGASDR
;
A
#
# COMPACT_ATOMS: atom_id res chain seq x y z
N MET A 1 -13.74 1.72 -20.54
CA MET A 1 -13.14 1.38 -19.23
C MET A 1 -13.09 2.64 -18.40
N THR A 2 -13.55 2.60 -17.15
CA THR A 2 -13.58 3.76 -16.23
C THR A 2 -12.45 3.64 -15.21
N ALA A 3 -12.07 4.77 -14.60
CA ALA A 3 -11.12 4.78 -13.50
C ALA A 3 -11.77 4.25 -12.20
N PRO A 4 -11.05 3.51 -11.33
CA PRO A 4 -11.65 2.81 -10.18
C PRO A 4 -12.35 3.68 -9.14
N LEU A 5 -11.88 4.90 -8.90
CA LEU A 5 -12.39 5.83 -7.87
C LEU A 5 -13.24 6.95 -8.47
N ARG A 6 -13.73 6.78 -9.70
CA ARG A 6 -14.60 7.77 -10.33
C ARG A 6 -15.84 8.00 -9.49
N GLY A 7 -16.10 9.27 -9.16
CA GLY A 7 -17.21 9.70 -8.31
C GLY A 7 -16.82 9.97 -6.86
N LEU A 8 -15.59 9.62 -6.45
CA LEU A 8 -15.03 10.00 -5.15
C LEU A 8 -14.52 11.45 -5.20
N ARG A 9 -14.87 12.27 -4.21
CA ARG A 9 -14.33 13.64 -4.07
C ARG A 9 -13.36 13.76 -2.89
N VAL A 10 -12.17 14.30 -3.16
CA VAL A 10 -11.10 14.51 -2.19
C VAL A 10 -10.80 16.01 -2.07
N ILE A 11 -10.81 16.52 -0.84
CA ILE A 11 -10.32 17.87 -0.53
C ILE A 11 -8.93 17.75 0.09
N GLU A 12 -7.92 18.24 -0.62
CA GLU A 12 -6.52 18.19 -0.18
C GLU A 12 -6.11 19.56 0.36
N LEU A 13 -6.01 19.67 1.69
CA LEU A 13 -5.37 20.82 2.36
C LEU A 13 -3.85 20.63 2.48
N ALA A 14 -3.38 19.41 2.22
CA ALA A 14 -1.99 19.03 2.42
C ALA A 14 -1.02 19.72 1.45
N ARG A 15 0.22 19.89 1.90
CA ARG A 15 1.30 20.59 1.20
C ARG A 15 2.53 19.70 1.03
N ILE A 16 3.48 20.15 0.21
CA ILE A 16 4.81 19.55 0.06
C ILE A 16 4.82 18.23 -0.72
N LEU A 17 4.91 17.07 -0.06
CA LEU A 17 5.09 15.79 -0.76
C LEU A 17 4.20 14.67 -0.23
N ALA A 18 4.30 14.27 1.05
CA ALA A 18 3.60 13.09 1.56
C ALA A 18 2.08 13.14 1.33
N GLY A 19 1.42 14.23 1.75
CA GLY A 19 -0.01 14.45 1.51
C GLY A 19 -0.35 14.64 0.02
N PRO A 20 0.36 15.52 -0.72
CA PRO A 20 0.17 15.65 -2.17
C PRO A 20 0.33 14.34 -2.96
N TRP A 21 1.18 13.42 -2.52
CA TRP A 21 1.36 12.09 -3.12
C TRP A 21 0.10 11.23 -2.99
N ILE A 22 -0.61 11.33 -1.85
CA ILE A 22 -1.92 10.71 -1.65
C ILE A 22 -2.89 11.24 -2.70
N GLY A 23 -3.07 12.56 -2.77
CA GLY A 23 -4.04 13.16 -3.69
C GLY A 23 -3.71 12.88 -5.16
N GLN A 24 -2.45 12.96 -5.58
CA GLN A 24 -2.07 12.62 -6.95
C GLN A 24 -2.36 11.14 -7.29
N THR A 25 -2.09 10.23 -6.35
CA THR A 25 -2.39 8.80 -6.55
C THR A 25 -3.90 8.56 -6.64
N LEU A 26 -4.70 9.22 -5.79
CA LEU A 26 -6.16 9.12 -5.84
C LEU A 26 -6.72 9.75 -7.14
N ALA A 27 -6.15 10.86 -7.61
CA ALA A 27 -6.50 11.48 -8.89
C ALA A 27 -6.25 10.53 -10.08
N ASP A 28 -5.10 9.87 -10.12
CA ASP A 28 -4.81 8.84 -11.13
C ASP A 28 -5.78 7.67 -11.08
N LEU A 29 -6.26 7.34 -9.90
CA LEU A 29 -7.27 6.31 -9.72
C LEU A 29 -8.68 6.81 -10.06
N GLY A 30 -8.85 8.08 -10.43
CA GLY A 30 -10.08 8.68 -10.95
C GLY A 30 -10.88 9.53 -9.95
N ALA A 31 -10.35 9.79 -8.76
CA ALA A 31 -11.01 10.67 -7.80
C ALA A 31 -10.93 12.14 -8.27
N GLU A 32 -11.97 12.93 -7.99
CA GLU A 32 -11.90 14.37 -8.14
C GLU A 32 -11.12 14.94 -6.95
N VAL A 33 -9.91 15.44 -7.20
CA VAL A 33 -9.04 16.00 -6.16
C VAL A 33 -8.97 17.51 -6.29
N ILE A 34 -9.40 18.21 -5.25
CA ILE A 34 -9.39 19.67 -5.16
C ILE A 34 -8.35 20.06 -4.12
N LYS A 35 -7.23 20.61 -4.60
CA LYS A 35 -6.16 21.13 -3.77
C LYS A 35 -6.55 22.53 -3.28
N VAL A 36 -6.56 22.71 -1.97
CA VAL A 36 -6.80 23.99 -1.32
C VAL A 36 -5.45 24.55 -0.92
N GLU A 37 -5.07 25.66 -1.52
CA GLU A 37 -3.78 26.30 -1.33
C GLU A 37 -3.93 27.63 -0.59
N ALA A 38 -2.87 28.08 0.09
CA ALA A 38 -2.80 29.45 0.57
C ALA A 38 -2.83 30.44 -0.62
N PRO A 39 -3.12 31.73 -0.42
CA PRO A 39 -3.08 32.73 -1.50
C PRO A 39 -1.77 32.73 -2.30
N GLU A 40 -0.64 32.45 -1.63
CA GLU A 40 0.69 32.33 -2.22
C GLU A 40 0.98 30.96 -2.88
N GLY A 41 0.06 30.00 -2.79
CA GLY A 41 0.23 28.63 -3.30
C GLY A 41 1.06 27.72 -2.40
N ASP A 42 1.10 26.43 -2.75
CA ASP A 42 1.99 25.43 -2.13
C ASP A 42 3.47 25.84 -2.26
N ASP A 43 4.27 25.65 -1.21
CA ASP A 43 5.69 26.01 -1.20
C ASP A 43 6.48 25.34 -2.33
N THR A 44 6.09 24.12 -2.71
CA THR A 44 6.75 23.37 -3.78
C THR A 44 6.61 24.00 -5.15
N ARG A 45 5.69 24.96 -5.33
CA ARG A 45 5.63 25.77 -6.56
C ARG A 45 6.90 26.60 -6.78
N ARG A 46 7.63 26.93 -5.71
CA ARG A 46 8.86 27.75 -5.72
C ARG A 46 10.14 26.96 -5.53
N TRP A 47 10.09 25.65 -5.28
CA TRP A 47 11.25 24.80 -5.00
C TRP A 47 11.98 24.37 -6.28
N GLY A 48 12.53 25.34 -7.00
CA GLY A 48 13.43 25.13 -8.13
C GLY A 48 14.84 25.66 -7.87
N PRO A 49 15.77 25.54 -8.83
CA PRO A 49 15.59 24.96 -10.17
C PRO A 49 15.45 23.42 -10.18
N PRO A 50 14.94 22.80 -11.27
CA PRO A 50 14.45 23.45 -12.49
C PRO A 50 12.98 23.91 -12.39
N PHE A 51 12.60 24.83 -13.27
CA PHE A 51 11.24 25.35 -13.41
C PHE A 51 10.64 24.94 -14.76
N VAL A 52 9.32 24.78 -14.80
CA VAL A 52 8.51 24.56 -15.99
C VAL A 52 7.73 25.83 -16.27
N THR A 53 7.90 26.40 -17.46
CA THR A 53 7.08 27.51 -17.94
C THR A 53 6.09 26.99 -18.97
N ARG A 54 4.80 27.24 -18.74
CA ARG A 54 3.71 26.79 -19.61
C ARG A 54 2.71 27.91 -19.87
N ASP A 55 1.93 27.75 -20.92
CA ASP A 55 0.83 28.67 -21.19
C ASP A 55 -0.31 28.43 -20.17
N ALA A 56 -0.84 29.52 -19.67
CA ALA A 56 -1.96 29.60 -18.76
C ALA A 56 -3.03 30.47 -19.42
N PRO A 57 -4.21 29.91 -19.77
CA PRO A 57 -5.28 30.72 -20.33
C PRO A 57 -5.56 31.91 -19.43
N GLY A 58 -5.46 33.12 -19.98
CA GLY A 58 -5.66 34.36 -19.24
C GLY A 58 -6.97 34.34 -18.46
N HIS A 59 -6.97 34.91 -17.25
CA HIS A 59 -8.18 35.11 -16.49
C HIS A 59 -8.83 36.44 -16.90
N ASP A 60 -10.16 36.48 -16.92
CA ASP A 60 -10.90 37.75 -17.03
C ASP A 60 -10.56 38.61 -15.79
N GLY A 61 -9.61 39.55 -15.94
CA GLY A 61 -9.28 40.55 -14.91
C GLY A 61 -7.83 40.57 -14.40
N ASP A 62 -6.94 39.66 -14.84
CA ASP A 62 -5.52 39.75 -14.47
C ASP A 62 -4.77 40.66 -15.44
N HIS A 63 -4.43 41.86 -14.95
CA HIS A 63 -3.60 42.87 -15.59
C HIS A 63 -2.11 42.74 -15.23
N ASP A 64 -1.61 41.52 -15.02
CA ASP A 64 -0.17 41.31 -14.81
C ASP A 64 0.49 40.85 -16.11
N GLY A 65 1.39 41.69 -16.63
CA GLY A 65 1.97 41.68 -17.98
C GLY A 65 2.83 40.46 -18.40
N ASP A 66 2.61 39.27 -17.85
CA ASP A 66 3.31 38.01 -18.21
C ASP A 66 2.62 37.22 -19.34
N GLY A 67 1.73 37.87 -20.11
CA GLY A 67 1.19 37.32 -21.36
C GLY A 67 0.46 35.98 -21.24
N GLY A 68 -0.05 35.63 -20.05
CA GLY A 68 -0.74 34.35 -19.82
C GLY A 68 0.20 33.15 -19.73
N ARG A 69 1.37 33.27 -19.09
CA ARG A 69 2.25 32.13 -18.79
C ARG A 69 2.33 31.89 -17.28
N GLU A 70 2.60 30.66 -16.87
CA GLU A 70 2.87 30.26 -15.47
C GLU A 70 4.27 29.66 -15.42
N THR A 71 5.07 30.03 -14.42
CA THR A 71 6.35 29.38 -14.14
C THR A 71 6.30 28.74 -12.75
N VAL A 72 6.40 27.41 -12.72
CA VAL A 72 6.27 26.61 -11.50
C VAL A 72 7.42 25.61 -11.42
N ALA A 73 7.95 25.37 -10.23
CA ALA A 73 9.05 24.42 -10.06
C ALA A 73 8.64 22.99 -10.46
N ALA A 74 9.58 22.25 -11.05
CA ALA A 74 9.37 20.85 -11.43
C ALA A 74 8.94 19.98 -10.24
N TYR A 75 9.34 20.35 -9.02
CA TYR A 75 8.93 19.67 -7.79
C TYR A 75 7.40 19.61 -7.65
N PHE A 76 6.70 20.73 -7.83
CA PHE A 76 5.25 20.77 -7.74
C PHE A 76 4.58 19.81 -8.73
N HIS A 77 5.11 19.74 -9.96
CA HIS A 77 4.60 18.86 -11.01
C HIS A 77 4.79 17.37 -10.70
N ALA A 78 5.72 17.00 -9.80
CA ALA A 78 5.97 15.61 -9.43
C ALA A 78 4.84 14.99 -8.59
N ALA A 79 4.04 15.80 -7.87
CA ALA A 79 3.06 15.34 -6.89
C ALA A 79 1.68 16.02 -6.98
N ASN A 80 1.38 16.77 -8.05
CA ASN A 80 0.12 17.51 -8.17
C ASN A 80 -0.65 17.35 -9.50
N ARG A 81 -0.29 16.41 -10.38
CA ARG A 81 -1.05 16.19 -11.63
C ARG A 81 -2.45 15.63 -11.36
N GLY A 82 -3.39 15.90 -12.26
CA GLY A 82 -4.80 15.48 -12.14
C GLY A 82 -5.64 16.27 -11.13
N LYS A 83 -5.01 17.15 -10.34
CA LYS A 83 -5.71 17.97 -9.33
C LYS A 83 -6.31 19.23 -9.96
N THR A 84 -7.31 19.78 -9.29
CA THR A 84 -7.74 21.18 -9.45
C THR A 84 -7.23 22.01 -8.27
N SER A 85 -7.13 23.33 -8.41
CA SER A 85 -6.66 24.21 -7.34
C SER A 85 -7.70 25.30 -7.02
N VAL A 86 -7.83 25.60 -5.73
CA VAL A 86 -8.53 26.76 -5.19
C VAL A 86 -7.68 27.39 -4.10
N THR A 87 -7.66 28.72 -4.03
CA THR A 87 -6.98 29.45 -2.94
C THR A 87 -7.94 29.70 -1.78
N CYS A 88 -7.47 29.53 -0.56
CA CYS A 88 -8.21 29.86 0.66
C CYS A 88 -7.27 30.35 1.76
N ASP A 89 -7.52 31.54 2.29
CA ASP A 89 -6.99 31.97 3.58
C ASP A 89 -7.93 31.53 4.71
N PHE A 90 -7.46 30.68 5.63
CA PHE A 90 -8.27 30.19 6.74
C PHE A 90 -8.56 31.26 7.81
N ALA A 91 -7.78 32.34 7.83
CA ALA A 91 -7.99 33.47 8.74
C ALA A 91 -9.16 34.35 8.31
N ASP A 92 -9.48 34.40 7.01
CA ASP A 92 -10.66 35.08 6.49
C ASP A 92 -11.91 34.22 6.73
N PRO A 93 -12.86 34.66 7.59
CA PRO A 93 -14.06 33.89 7.88
C PRO A 93 -14.90 33.58 6.64
N GLY A 94 -14.98 34.50 5.68
CA GLY A 94 -15.78 34.31 4.47
C GLY A 94 -15.17 33.29 3.51
N GLN A 95 -13.83 33.22 3.44
CA GLN A 95 -13.15 32.16 2.69
C GLN A 95 -13.26 30.81 3.40
N ARG A 96 -13.12 30.80 4.73
CA ARG A 96 -13.31 29.60 5.55
C ARG A 96 -14.71 29.01 5.41
N ASP A 97 -15.76 29.84 5.38
CA ASP A 97 -17.14 29.37 5.19
C ASP A 97 -17.33 28.72 3.81
N ARG A 98 -16.67 29.25 2.77
CA ARG A 98 -16.67 28.64 1.43
C ARG A 98 -15.91 27.31 1.41
N LEU A 99 -14.80 27.20 2.16
CA LEU A 99 -14.08 25.95 2.31
C LEU A 99 -14.93 24.90 3.04
N LEU A 100 -15.62 25.27 4.11
CA LEU A 100 -16.54 24.36 4.80
C LEU A 100 -17.67 23.88 3.86
N ALA A 101 -18.25 24.79 3.06
CA ALA A 101 -19.24 24.41 2.05
C ALA A 101 -18.66 23.47 0.96
N LEU A 102 -17.37 23.59 0.65
CA LEU A 102 -16.69 22.66 -0.25
C LEU A 102 -16.49 21.29 0.43
N ILE A 103 -16.07 21.27 1.70
CA ILE A 103 -15.91 20.07 2.52
C ILE A 103 -17.24 19.34 2.72
N ASP A 104 -18.38 20.05 2.74
CA ASP A 104 -19.72 19.45 2.78
C ASP A 104 -19.97 18.45 1.63
N THR A 105 -19.18 18.53 0.55
CA THR A 105 -19.27 17.64 -0.62
C THR A 105 -18.21 16.54 -0.66
N ALA A 106 -17.31 16.48 0.33
CA ALA A 106 -16.14 15.62 0.33
C ALA A 106 -16.45 14.20 0.81
N ASP A 107 -15.82 13.20 0.17
CA ASP A 107 -15.70 11.86 0.72
C ASP A 107 -14.47 11.71 1.61
N VAL A 108 -13.39 12.38 1.22
CA VAL A 108 -12.08 12.31 1.84
C VAL A 108 -11.52 13.73 2.03
N LEU A 109 -10.94 13.99 3.20
CA LEU A 109 -10.10 15.15 3.44
C LEU A 109 -8.68 14.69 3.75
N VAL A 110 -7.68 15.32 3.12
CA VAL A 110 -6.26 15.03 3.36
C VAL A 110 -5.55 16.30 3.85
N GLU A 111 -4.86 16.22 4.97
CA GLU A 111 -4.13 17.35 5.55
C GLU A 111 -2.80 16.91 6.19
N ASN A 112 -1.86 17.85 6.30
CA ASN A 112 -0.56 17.62 6.93
C ASN A 112 -0.08 18.81 7.77
N PHE A 113 -1.01 19.48 8.47
CA PHE A 113 -0.68 20.56 9.37
C PHE A 113 -0.17 19.99 10.70
N ARG A 114 0.48 20.85 11.50
CA ARG A 114 0.90 20.45 12.85
C ARG A 114 -0.31 20.05 13.68
N VAL A 115 -0.15 19.06 14.54
CA VAL A 115 -1.19 18.57 15.45
C VAL A 115 -1.83 19.74 16.20
N GLY A 116 -3.16 19.85 16.11
CA GLY A 116 -3.97 20.91 16.71
C GLY A 116 -4.05 22.23 15.92
N ALA A 117 -3.25 22.42 14.86
CA ALA A 117 -3.21 23.70 14.14
C ALA A 117 -4.52 24.04 13.42
N LEU A 118 -5.28 23.04 12.98
CA LEU A 118 -6.56 23.21 12.30
C LEU A 118 -7.75 23.40 13.24
N ALA A 119 -7.58 23.09 14.53
CA ALA A 119 -8.68 23.17 15.51
C ALA A 119 -9.20 24.61 15.69
N ARG A 120 -8.30 25.60 15.69
CA ARG A 120 -8.68 27.02 15.77
C ARG A 120 -9.51 27.51 14.58
N PHE A 121 -9.51 26.77 13.48
CA PHE A 121 -10.29 27.06 12.28
C PHE A 121 -11.52 26.15 12.15
N GLY A 122 -11.76 25.24 13.10
CA GLY A 122 -12.83 24.24 13.00
C GLY A 122 -12.65 23.26 11.85
N LEU A 123 -11.40 23.04 11.41
CA LEU A 123 -11.03 22.15 10.31
C LEU A 123 -10.37 20.85 10.82
N ASP A 124 -10.31 20.64 12.13
CA ASP A 124 -9.81 19.40 12.74
C ASP A 124 -10.82 18.25 12.62
N TYR A 125 -10.33 17.02 12.81
CA TYR A 125 -11.14 15.81 12.69
C TYR A 125 -12.35 15.79 13.63
N GLU A 126 -12.18 16.11 14.93
CA GLU A 126 -13.28 16.05 15.90
C GLU A 126 -14.39 17.04 15.56
N THR A 127 -14.03 18.22 15.06
CA THR A 127 -15.01 19.19 14.56
C THR A 127 -15.72 18.70 13.29
N LEU A 128 -14.97 18.28 12.27
CA LEU A 128 -15.55 17.90 10.98
C LEU A 128 -16.32 16.57 11.04
N ALA A 129 -15.89 15.60 11.84
CA ALA A 129 -16.57 14.29 11.96
C ALA A 129 -17.98 14.43 12.54
N ARG A 130 -18.22 15.41 13.42
CA ARG A 130 -19.57 15.71 13.94
C ARG A 130 -20.50 16.25 12.86
N ARG A 131 -19.98 17.07 11.95
CA ARG A 131 -20.73 17.65 10.83
C ARG A 131 -20.86 16.69 9.65
N HIS A 132 -19.84 15.85 9.44
CA HIS A 132 -19.68 14.92 8.32
C HIS A 132 -19.38 13.50 8.83
N PRO A 133 -20.37 12.76 9.36
CA PRO A 133 -20.13 11.45 9.97
C PRO A 133 -19.63 10.38 8.99
N ARG A 134 -19.66 10.66 7.68
CA ARG A 134 -19.16 9.80 6.59
C ARG A 134 -17.78 10.20 6.06
N LEU A 135 -17.20 11.29 6.56
CA LEU A 135 -15.92 11.81 6.06
C LEU A 135 -14.77 10.89 6.48
N VAL A 136 -13.96 10.46 5.51
CA VAL A 136 -12.65 9.88 5.79
C VAL A 136 -11.66 11.02 5.93
N TYR A 137 -11.00 11.15 7.07
CA TYR A 137 -10.07 12.24 7.34
C TYR A 137 -8.67 11.68 7.48
N ALA A 138 -7.76 11.99 6.56
CA ALA A 138 -6.37 11.58 6.62
C ALA A 138 -5.47 12.71 7.13
N SER A 139 -4.83 12.47 8.28
CA SER A 139 -3.84 13.35 8.87
C SER A 139 -2.44 12.79 8.63
N VAL A 140 -1.53 13.58 8.07
CA VAL A 140 -0.12 13.20 7.88
C VAL A 140 0.78 14.11 8.70
N THR A 141 1.43 13.58 9.73
CA THR A 141 2.37 14.35 10.57
C THR A 141 3.70 13.63 10.74
N GLY A 142 4.71 14.33 11.28
CA GLY A 142 6.02 13.73 11.52
C GLY A 142 6.00 12.56 12.52
N PHE A 143 5.12 12.62 13.52
CA PHE A 143 5.13 11.74 14.69
C PHE A 143 3.74 11.20 15.09
N GLY A 144 2.73 11.36 14.25
CA GLY A 144 1.33 10.98 14.55
C GLY A 144 0.57 12.06 15.34
N GLN A 145 -0.73 11.84 15.57
CA GLN A 145 -1.57 12.73 16.39
C GLN A 145 -1.39 12.52 17.90
N THR A 146 -0.64 11.49 18.31
CA THR A 146 -0.49 11.08 19.71
C THR A 146 0.98 10.89 20.12
N GLY A 147 1.22 10.71 21.41
CA GLY A 147 2.55 10.47 21.95
C GLY A 147 3.35 11.74 22.26
N PRO A 148 4.53 11.61 22.89
CA PRO A 148 5.29 12.73 23.47
C PRO A 148 5.83 13.72 22.43
N ARG A 149 5.84 13.33 21.15
CA ARG A 149 6.42 14.12 20.05
C ARG A 149 5.36 14.62 19.06
N ALA A 150 4.07 14.42 19.33
CA ALA A 150 2.98 14.76 18.43
C ALA A 150 3.04 16.22 17.91
N HIS A 151 3.41 17.16 18.77
CA HIS A 151 3.48 18.59 18.40
C HIS A 151 4.81 19.01 17.76
N GLN A 152 5.79 18.10 17.65
CA GLN A 152 7.08 18.39 17.03
C GLN A 152 6.95 18.43 15.51
N PRO A 153 7.52 19.43 14.81
CA PRO A 153 7.58 19.41 13.35
C PRO A 153 8.48 18.27 12.87
N GLY A 154 8.08 17.61 11.78
CA GLY A 154 8.86 16.55 11.14
C GLY A 154 8.91 16.72 9.63
N TYR A 155 10.09 16.54 9.06
CA TYR A 155 10.34 16.46 7.62
C TYR A 155 11.08 15.17 7.33
N ASP A 156 10.96 14.66 6.11
CA ASP A 156 11.56 13.40 5.67
C ASP A 156 13.00 13.20 6.14
N PHE A 157 13.91 14.16 5.89
CA PHE A 157 15.32 13.99 6.25
C PHE A 157 15.53 13.79 7.77
N LEU A 158 14.83 14.56 8.61
CA LEU A 158 14.86 14.35 10.06
C LEU A 158 14.39 12.93 10.39
N ILE A 159 13.28 12.49 9.82
CA ILE A 159 12.71 11.18 10.11
C ILE A 159 13.58 10.03 9.58
N GLN A 160 14.31 10.21 8.47
CA GLN A 160 15.32 9.26 8.03
C GLN A 160 16.42 9.08 9.10
N GLY A 161 16.88 10.17 9.70
CA GLY A 161 17.85 10.12 10.80
C GLY A 161 17.30 9.40 12.03
N MET A 162 16.01 9.58 12.33
CA MET A 162 15.40 9.05 13.54
C MET A 162 14.88 7.62 13.43
N SER A 163 14.53 7.18 12.23
CA SER A 163 13.99 5.84 11.99
C SER A 163 15.06 4.75 11.96
N GLY A 164 16.34 5.11 12.00
CA GLY A 164 17.47 4.17 11.93
C GLY A 164 17.91 3.83 10.50
N ILE A 165 17.17 4.25 9.46
CA ILE A 165 17.55 3.92 8.08
C ILE A 165 18.89 4.55 7.67
N MET A 166 19.21 5.76 8.14
CA MET A 166 20.47 6.41 7.79
C MET A 166 21.69 5.63 8.33
N ASP A 167 21.59 5.04 9.52
CA ASP A 167 22.69 4.24 10.09
C ASP A 167 22.90 2.92 9.33
N LEU A 168 21.87 2.45 8.64
CA LEU A 168 21.89 1.27 7.77
C LEU A 168 22.31 1.57 6.34
N THR A 169 22.42 2.85 5.96
CA THR A 169 22.61 3.28 4.57
C THR A 169 23.95 4.00 4.40
N GLY A 170 24.74 3.55 3.44
CA GLY A 170 26.02 4.16 3.10
C GLY A 170 27.21 3.23 3.32
N ASP A 171 28.40 3.78 3.12
CA ASP A 171 29.67 3.08 3.34
C ASP A 171 29.86 2.72 4.83
N PRO A 172 30.30 1.49 5.16
CA PRO A 172 30.58 1.09 6.55
C PRO A 172 31.44 2.09 7.33
N ASP A 173 32.47 2.64 6.69
CA ASP A 173 33.44 3.56 7.29
C ASP A 173 33.07 5.03 7.08
N GLY A 174 31.97 5.30 6.35
CA GLY A 174 31.45 6.64 6.07
C GLY A 174 30.43 7.15 7.08
N GLU A 175 30.00 8.40 6.90
CA GLU A 175 28.88 8.98 7.64
C GLU A 175 27.54 8.33 7.25
N PRO A 176 26.56 8.22 8.17
CA PRO A 176 25.20 7.79 7.85
C PRO A 176 24.60 8.58 6.69
N GLN A 177 24.18 7.89 5.63
CA GLN A 177 23.69 8.52 4.41
C GLN A 177 22.16 8.54 4.35
N LYS A 178 21.59 9.65 3.90
CA LYS A 178 20.18 9.68 3.52
C LYS A 178 19.95 9.01 2.17
N VAL A 179 18.73 8.53 1.95
CA VAL A 179 18.27 8.12 0.62
C VAL A 179 18.15 9.36 -0.29
N GLY A 180 18.51 9.21 -1.57
CA GLY A 180 18.53 10.30 -2.56
C GLY A 180 17.17 10.89 -2.94
N VAL A 181 16.08 10.31 -2.43
CA VAL A 181 14.69 10.77 -2.60
C VAL A 181 14.05 10.85 -1.20
N ALA A 182 13.05 11.71 -1.03
CA ALA A 182 12.22 11.79 0.16
C ALA A 182 11.28 10.56 0.26
N TRP A 183 11.89 9.40 0.47
CA TRP A 183 11.23 8.10 0.38
C TRP A 183 10.26 7.86 1.55
N ILE A 184 10.49 8.45 2.73
CA ILE A 184 9.54 8.34 3.85
C ILE A 184 8.28 9.12 3.51
N ASP A 185 8.40 10.34 2.96
CA ASP A 185 7.24 11.09 2.49
C ASP A 185 6.42 10.29 1.46
N ILE A 186 7.09 9.69 0.47
CA ILE A 186 6.41 8.86 -0.55
C ILE A 186 5.75 7.64 0.08
N MET A 187 6.47 6.90 0.94
CA MET A 187 5.93 5.70 1.59
C MET A 187 4.77 6.04 2.52
N THR A 188 4.81 7.16 3.24
CA THR A 188 3.69 7.61 4.06
C THR A 188 2.51 8.01 3.19
N GLY A 189 2.75 8.62 2.02
CA GLY A 189 1.72 8.85 1.02
C GLY A 189 1.08 7.55 0.53
N LEU A 190 1.86 6.50 0.29
CA LEU A 190 1.34 5.18 -0.09
C LEU A 190 0.53 4.52 1.05
N TYR A 191 1.02 4.56 2.29
CA TYR A 191 0.26 4.10 3.46
C TYR A 191 -1.03 4.92 3.65
N GLY A 192 -1.01 6.21 3.32
CA GLY A 192 -2.19 7.05 3.33
C GLY A 192 -3.24 6.63 2.30
N VAL A 193 -2.84 6.31 1.07
CA VAL A 193 -3.75 5.73 0.06
C VAL A 193 -4.35 4.41 0.55
N ILE A 194 -3.52 3.52 1.13
CA ILE A 194 -3.97 2.23 1.69
C ILE A 194 -4.99 2.47 2.81
N GLY A 195 -4.68 3.34 3.76
CA GLY A 195 -5.54 3.66 4.90
C GLY A 195 -6.87 4.30 4.47
N ILE A 196 -6.84 5.22 3.50
CA ILE A 196 -8.04 5.84 2.93
C ILE A 196 -8.91 4.80 2.23
N GLN A 197 -8.33 3.94 1.39
CA GLN A 197 -9.09 2.88 0.70
C GLN A 197 -9.72 1.90 1.69
N ALA A 198 -8.99 1.54 2.76
CA ALA A 198 -9.52 0.70 3.82
C ALA A 198 -10.67 1.39 4.58
N ALA A 199 -10.51 2.68 4.91
CA ALA A 199 -11.54 3.48 5.57
C ALA A 199 -12.79 3.65 4.70
N LEU A 200 -12.64 3.83 3.38
CA LEU A 200 -13.75 3.90 2.43
C LEU A 200 -14.48 2.54 2.34
N ALA A 201 -13.74 1.43 2.26
CA ALA A 201 -14.33 0.09 2.25
C ALA A 201 -15.05 -0.25 3.57
N GLU A 202 -14.54 0.24 4.70
CA GLU A 202 -15.18 0.14 6.01
C GLU A 202 -16.49 0.96 6.03
N ARG A 203 -16.41 2.22 5.60
CA ARG A 203 -17.53 3.17 5.50
C ARG A 203 -18.69 2.64 4.68
N ASP A 204 -18.43 1.89 3.61
CA ASP A 204 -19.48 1.31 2.78
C ASP A 204 -20.31 0.26 3.54
N ARG A 205 -19.76 -0.36 4.59
CA ARG A 205 -20.47 -1.30 5.45
C ARG A 205 -21.06 -0.64 6.69
N SER A 206 -20.28 0.20 7.37
CA SER A 206 -20.66 0.83 8.65
C SER A 206 -21.53 2.06 8.47
N GLY A 207 -21.45 2.68 7.30
CA GLY A 207 -22.03 3.98 7.02
C GLY A 207 -21.27 5.15 7.65
N ARG A 208 -20.10 4.93 8.25
CA ARG A 208 -19.34 5.93 9.01
C ARG A 208 -17.93 6.12 8.45
N GLY A 209 -17.47 7.36 8.42
CA GLY A 209 -16.08 7.70 8.16
C GLY A 209 -15.24 7.54 9.42
N GLN A 210 -13.93 7.74 9.28
CA GLN A 210 -12.97 7.66 10.39
C GLN A 210 -11.71 8.47 10.07
N GLN A 211 -10.92 8.75 11.11
CA GLN A 211 -9.60 9.32 10.94
C GLN A 211 -8.59 8.23 10.55
N VAL A 212 -7.72 8.56 9.60
CA VAL A 212 -6.50 7.83 9.26
C VAL A 212 -5.34 8.67 9.76
N ASP A 213 -4.80 8.34 10.93
CA ASP A 213 -3.63 9.00 11.53
C ASP A 213 -2.34 8.38 10.98
N LEU A 214 -1.55 9.17 10.27
CA LEU A 214 -0.31 8.76 9.62
C LEU A 214 0.88 9.51 10.22
N SER A 215 1.89 8.74 10.57
CA SER A 215 3.17 9.22 11.11
C SER A 215 4.29 8.89 10.11
N LEU A 216 5.09 9.90 9.76
CA LEU A 216 6.32 9.68 9.01
C LEU A 216 7.26 8.74 9.78
N LEU A 217 7.37 8.90 11.11
CA LEU A 217 8.23 8.05 11.94
C LEU A 217 7.76 6.59 11.93
N ASP A 218 6.46 6.35 12.09
CA ASP A 218 5.89 5.00 12.09
C ASP A 218 6.12 4.34 10.74
N THR A 219 5.98 5.11 9.66
CA THR A 219 6.30 4.65 8.31
C THR A 219 7.77 4.24 8.21
N GLY A 220 8.70 5.12 8.62
CA GLY A 220 10.14 4.86 8.54
C GLY A 220 10.56 3.63 9.34
N ILE A 221 10.03 3.46 10.56
CA ILE A 221 10.28 2.28 11.40
C ILE A 221 9.64 1.03 10.78
N GLY A 222 8.39 1.13 10.34
CA GLY A 222 7.62 0.01 9.80
C GLY A 222 8.25 -0.62 8.56
N VAL A 223 9.01 0.14 7.78
CA VAL A 223 9.71 -0.33 6.57
C VAL A 223 11.15 -0.79 6.80
N LEU A 224 11.66 -0.78 8.04
CA LEU A 224 12.94 -1.43 8.37
C LEU A 224 12.90 -2.95 8.15
N ALA A 225 11.70 -3.53 8.19
CA ALA A 225 11.42 -4.93 7.86
C ALA A 225 12.40 -5.92 8.53
N ASN A 226 13.25 -6.59 7.74
CA ASN A 226 14.19 -7.60 8.23
C ASN A 226 15.25 -7.03 9.18
N GLN A 227 15.61 -5.75 9.07
CA GLN A 227 16.63 -5.14 9.93
C GLN A 227 16.10 -4.94 11.35
N ALA A 228 14.83 -4.52 11.47
CA ALA A 228 14.14 -4.50 12.76
C ALA A 228 14.07 -5.92 13.35
N MET A 229 13.68 -6.92 12.55
CA MET A 229 13.60 -8.31 13.02
C MET A 229 14.96 -8.91 13.42
N ASN A 230 16.04 -8.56 12.72
CA ASN A 230 17.40 -8.96 13.07
C ASN A 230 17.75 -8.48 14.49
N HIS A 231 17.43 -7.23 14.82
CA HIS A 231 17.64 -6.70 16.17
C HIS A 231 16.69 -7.34 17.20
N LEU A 232 15.39 -7.40 16.90
CA LEU A 232 14.36 -7.90 17.83
C LEU A 232 14.56 -9.37 18.22
N VAL A 233 15.08 -10.21 17.31
CA VAL A 233 15.30 -11.64 17.55
C VAL A 233 16.74 -11.95 17.92
N GLY A 234 17.70 -11.33 17.24
CA GLY A 234 19.12 -11.65 17.38
C GLY A 234 19.88 -10.80 18.41
N GLY A 235 19.30 -9.69 18.89
CA GLY A 235 19.94 -8.75 19.81
C GLY A 235 21.08 -7.93 19.20
N ALA A 236 21.64 -8.34 18.07
CA ALA A 236 22.63 -7.59 17.31
C ALA A 236 21.95 -6.51 16.47
N THR A 237 22.35 -5.26 16.67
CA THR A 237 21.93 -4.12 15.85
C THR A 237 22.63 -4.18 14.49
N PRO A 238 21.89 -4.30 13.37
CA PRO A 238 22.51 -4.25 12.05
C PRO A 238 23.14 -2.87 11.82
N THR A 239 24.25 -2.86 11.08
CA THR A 239 24.93 -1.63 10.66
C THR A 239 24.98 -1.55 9.14
N ARG A 240 25.30 -0.37 8.60
CA ARG A 240 25.57 -0.15 7.18
C ARG A 240 26.65 -1.09 6.63
N LEU A 241 26.36 -1.66 5.46
CA LEU A 241 27.22 -2.61 4.73
C LEU A 241 27.55 -2.14 3.30
N GLY A 242 27.35 -0.85 3.01
CA GLY A 242 27.39 -0.35 1.64
C GLY A 242 26.32 -1.03 0.78
N ASN A 243 26.72 -1.53 -0.38
CA ASN A 243 25.82 -2.18 -1.33
C ASN A 243 25.59 -3.68 -1.04
N ALA A 244 26.13 -4.22 0.05
CA ALA A 244 26.06 -5.65 0.33
C ALA A 244 24.83 -6.01 1.18
N HIS A 245 24.12 -7.06 0.80
CA HIS A 245 22.98 -7.55 1.60
C HIS A 245 23.48 -8.18 2.91
N PRO A 246 22.84 -7.95 4.07
CA PRO A 246 23.31 -8.49 5.36
C PRO A 246 23.24 -10.01 5.43
N ASN A 247 22.20 -10.61 4.83
CA ASN A 247 21.87 -12.01 5.04
C ASN A 247 22.07 -12.90 3.80
N ILE A 248 22.53 -12.36 2.66
CA ILE A 248 22.58 -13.09 1.38
C ILE A 248 23.89 -12.77 0.67
N VAL A 249 24.63 -13.79 0.24
CA VAL A 249 25.91 -13.63 -0.46
C VAL A 249 26.01 -14.62 -1.63
N PRO A 250 26.51 -14.21 -2.83
CA PRO A 250 26.80 -12.85 -3.23
C PRO A 250 25.53 -12.07 -3.60
N TYR A 251 25.26 -10.99 -2.87
CA TYR A 251 24.20 -10.04 -3.18
C TYR A 251 24.75 -8.64 -2.97
N GLN A 252 25.48 -8.13 -3.96
CA GLN A 252 26.20 -6.86 -3.86
C GLN A 252 26.63 -6.31 -5.24
N VAL A 253 27.30 -5.16 -5.20
CA VAL A 253 27.95 -4.55 -6.36
C VAL A 253 29.36 -5.11 -6.54
N PHE A 254 29.73 -5.39 -7.78
CA PHE A 254 31.07 -5.80 -8.19
C PHE A 254 31.60 -4.88 -9.29
N ALA A 255 32.91 -4.58 -9.23
CA ALA A 255 33.61 -3.87 -10.28
C ALA A 255 33.87 -4.78 -11.49
N VAL A 256 33.72 -4.22 -12.68
CA VAL A 256 33.99 -4.83 -13.99
C VAL A 256 34.85 -3.86 -14.81
N ALA A 257 35.30 -4.25 -16.01
CA ALA A 257 36.25 -3.47 -16.81
C ALA A 257 35.79 -2.04 -17.15
N ASP A 258 34.47 -1.83 -17.28
CA ASP A 258 33.83 -0.58 -17.71
C ASP A 258 32.80 -0.05 -16.70
N GLY A 259 32.95 -0.38 -15.41
CA GLY A 259 32.15 0.18 -14.32
C GLY A 259 31.76 -0.85 -13.26
N HIS A 260 30.47 -0.92 -12.95
CA HIS A 260 29.93 -1.75 -11.88
C HIS A 260 28.69 -2.52 -12.33
N VAL A 261 28.53 -3.74 -11.80
CA VAL A 261 27.34 -4.59 -11.99
C VAL A 261 26.86 -5.07 -10.62
N ILE A 262 25.54 -5.05 -10.42
CA ILE A 262 24.90 -5.72 -9.29
C ILE A 262 24.76 -7.20 -9.63
N ILE A 263 25.18 -8.07 -8.71
CA ILE A 263 24.87 -9.51 -8.74
C ILE A 263 24.03 -9.82 -7.52
N ALA A 264 22.84 -10.35 -7.73
CA ALA A 264 21.84 -10.66 -6.71
C ALA A 264 21.54 -12.16 -6.69
N CYS A 265 22.50 -12.94 -6.22
CA CYS A 265 22.37 -14.39 -6.11
C CYS A 265 21.63 -14.76 -4.82
N GLY A 266 20.34 -15.08 -4.95
CA GLY A 266 19.44 -15.32 -3.81
C GLY A 266 19.43 -16.76 -3.28
N ASN A 267 20.03 -17.72 -3.98
CA ASN A 267 20.02 -19.13 -3.58
C ASN A 267 21.22 -19.94 -4.11
N ASP A 268 21.38 -21.15 -3.59
CA ASP A 268 22.54 -22.01 -3.86
C ASP A 268 22.61 -22.47 -5.33
N ARG A 269 21.44 -22.69 -5.97
CA ARG A 269 21.38 -23.02 -7.40
C ARG A 269 21.92 -21.89 -8.26
N GLN A 270 21.52 -20.65 -7.97
CA GLN A 270 22.05 -19.47 -8.67
C GLN A 270 23.56 -19.31 -8.40
N PHE A 271 24.04 -19.65 -7.21
CA PHE A 271 25.46 -19.53 -6.88
C PHE A 271 26.32 -20.51 -7.67
N MET A 272 25.90 -21.77 -7.78
CA MET A 272 26.56 -22.75 -8.64
C MET A 272 26.56 -22.31 -10.11
N ALA A 273 25.44 -21.77 -10.60
CA ALA A 273 25.34 -21.25 -11.96
C ALA A 273 26.28 -20.05 -12.17
N LEU A 274 26.39 -19.14 -11.20
CA LEU A 274 27.33 -18.01 -11.24
C LEU A 274 28.77 -18.51 -11.33
N CYS A 275 29.13 -19.47 -10.49
CA CYS A 275 30.45 -20.09 -10.52
C CYS A 275 30.75 -20.72 -11.89
N ALA A 276 29.78 -21.36 -12.53
CA ALA A 276 29.93 -21.90 -13.88
C ALA A 276 30.13 -20.79 -14.94
N VAL A 277 29.34 -19.71 -14.90
CA VAL A 277 29.48 -18.54 -15.81
C VAL A 277 30.87 -17.93 -15.69
N LEU A 278 31.41 -17.83 -14.48
CA LEU A 278 32.72 -17.25 -14.23
C LEU A 278 33.90 -18.21 -14.47
N GLY A 279 33.63 -19.45 -14.93
CA GLY A 279 34.67 -20.45 -15.15
C GLY A 279 35.30 -21.00 -13.87
N MET A 280 34.57 -20.94 -12.75
CA MET A 280 35.01 -21.35 -11.41
C MET A 280 34.12 -22.45 -10.81
N PRO A 281 33.76 -23.55 -11.51
CA PRO A 281 32.78 -24.52 -11.02
C PRO A 281 33.15 -25.15 -9.67
N SER A 282 34.45 -25.33 -9.38
CA SER A 282 34.92 -25.86 -8.09
C SER A 282 34.59 -24.97 -6.90
N LEU A 283 34.48 -23.65 -7.10
CA LEU A 283 34.04 -22.70 -6.07
C LEU A 283 32.59 -22.95 -5.66
N GLY A 284 31.74 -23.35 -6.62
CA GLY A 284 30.32 -23.62 -6.36
C GLY A 284 30.05 -24.88 -5.54
N THR A 285 31.02 -25.80 -5.49
CA THR A 285 30.95 -27.06 -4.74
C THR A 285 31.82 -27.07 -3.49
N ASP A 286 32.51 -25.96 -3.20
CA ASP A 286 33.36 -25.83 -2.02
C ASP A 286 32.49 -25.93 -0.75
N PRO A 287 32.81 -26.81 0.22
CA PRO A 287 32.05 -26.94 1.46
C PRO A 287 31.88 -25.62 2.23
N ALA A 288 32.83 -24.67 2.12
CA ALA A 288 32.72 -23.37 2.77
C ALA A 288 31.64 -22.45 2.16
N TYR A 289 31.25 -22.70 0.90
CA TYR A 289 30.29 -21.87 0.14
C TYR A 289 29.05 -22.65 -0.32
N ALA A 290 28.90 -23.91 0.13
CA ALA A 290 27.88 -24.84 -0.32
C ALA A 290 26.44 -24.32 -0.09
N ASP A 291 26.22 -23.59 1.00
CA ASP A 291 24.95 -22.94 1.31
C ASP A 291 25.12 -21.45 1.61
N ASN A 292 24.00 -20.72 1.68
CA ASN A 292 24.04 -19.28 1.95
C ASN A 292 24.65 -18.92 3.30
N ALA A 293 24.46 -19.74 4.34
CA ALA A 293 25.01 -19.46 5.67
C ALA A 293 26.54 -19.51 5.64
N GLY A 294 27.12 -20.52 4.97
CA GLY A 294 28.56 -20.61 4.71
C GLY A 294 29.07 -19.41 3.90
N ARG A 295 28.34 -18.99 2.86
CA ARG A 295 28.71 -17.80 2.05
C ARG A 295 28.66 -16.50 2.86
N VAL A 296 27.70 -16.36 3.77
CA VAL A 296 27.62 -15.20 4.68
C VAL A 296 28.81 -15.21 5.65
N ALA A 297 29.12 -16.36 6.26
CA ALA A 297 30.23 -16.51 7.20
C ALA A 297 31.61 -16.23 6.56
N HIS A 298 31.73 -16.48 5.25
CA HIS A 298 32.99 -16.33 4.51
C HIS A 298 32.91 -15.23 3.42
N ARG A 299 32.03 -14.23 3.61
CA ARG A 299 31.73 -13.16 2.65
C ARG A 299 32.98 -12.55 2.01
N ASP A 300 33.91 -12.06 2.82
CA ASP A 300 35.04 -11.27 2.34
C ASP A 300 35.92 -12.10 1.40
N THR A 301 36.19 -13.35 1.79
CA THR A 301 36.98 -14.29 0.97
C THR A 301 36.28 -14.64 -0.34
N LEU A 302 34.97 -14.89 -0.29
CA LEU A 302 34.19 -15.24 -1.48
C LEU A 302 34.11 -14.06 -2.44
N CYS A 303 33.73 -12.89 -1.95
CA CYS A 303 33.54 -11.69 -2.76
C CYS A 303 34.86 -11.18 -3.36
N ALA A 304 36.00 -11.33 -2.67
CA ALA A 304 37.32 -11.04 -3.25
C ALA A 304 37.66 -11.95 -4.44
N ARG A 305 37.32 -13.25 -4.35
CA ARG A 305 37.51 -14.23 -5.44
C ARG A 305 36.60 -13.92 -6.63
N LEU A 306 35.31 -13.67 -6.38
CA LEU A 306 34.35 -13.28 -7.41
C LEU A 306 34.77 -11.96 -8.08
N GLY A 307 35.13 -10.94 -7.30
CA GLY A 307 35.61 -9.66 -7.81
C GLY A 307 36.84 -9.80 -8.70
N THR A 308 37.74 -10.73 -8.40
CA THR A 308 38.89 -11.04 -9.26
C THR A 308 38.48 -11.63 -10.60
N ALA A 309 37.56 -12.58 -10.62
CA ALA A 309 37.06 -13.19 -11.85
C ALA A 309 36.27 -12.20 -12.72
N LEU A 310 35.64 -11.20 -12.09
CA LEU A 310 34.78 -10.22 -12.76
C LEU A 310 35.55 -9.07 -13.45
N ARG A 311 36.82 -8.82 -13.10
CA ARG A 311 37.61 -7.70 -13.65
C ARG A 311 37.74 -7.70 -15.17
N GLY A 312 37.73 -8.88 -15.81
CA GLY A 312 37.85 -9.02 -17.26
C GLY A 312 36.52 -8.88 -18.03
N TRP A 313 35.40 -8.86 -17.32
CA TRP A 313 34.09 -8.72 -17.94
C TRP A 313 33.75 -7.26 -18.22
N THR A 314 32.90 -7.01 -19.22
CA THR A 314 32.21 -5.73 -19.36
C THR A 314 30.80 -5.82 -18.80
N LYS A 315 30.18 -4.70 -18.41
CA LYS A 315 28.80 -4.67 -17.89
C LYS A 315 27.85 -5.42 -18.81
N ALA A 316 27.89 -5.10 -20.11
CA ALA A 316 27.00 -5.68 -21.11
C ALA A 316 27.16 -7.20 -21.25
N THR A 317 28.39 -7.70 -21.38
CA THR A 317 28.65 -9.13 -21.57
C THR A 317 28.33 -9.95 -20.33
N LEU A 318 28.58 -9.39 -19.14
CA LEU A 318 28.26 -10.04 -17.88
C LEU A 318 26.75 -10.12 -17.66
N ILE A 319 26.01 -9.01 -17.80
CA ILE A 319 24.56 -8.98 -17.58
C ILE A 319 23.87 -10.00 -18.51
N ASP A 320 24.24 -10.01 -19.79
CA ASP A 320 23.73 -10.97 -20.77
C ASP A 320 24.07 -12.44 -20.42
N ALA A 321 25.26 -12.71 -19.86
CA ALA A 321 25.62 -14.04 -19.37
C ALA A 321 24.83 -14.44 -18.11
N LEU A 322 24.61 -13.52 -17.18
CA LEU A 322 23.80 -13.74 -15.97
C LEU A 322 22.34 -14.02 -16.33
N ASP A 323 21.77 -13.25 -17.25
CA ASP A 323 20.39 -13.43 -17.73
C ASP A 323 20.19 -14.80 -18.38
N ARG A 324 21.11 -15.22 -19.26
CA ARG A 324 21.08 -16.58 -19.85
C ARG A 324 21.16 -17.69 -18.80
N ALA A 325 21.85 -17.45 -17.69
CA ALA A 325 21.98 -18.39 -16.59
C ALA A 325 20.83 -18.32 -15.57
N GLY A 326 19.88 -17.39 -15.73
CA GLY A 326 18.78 -17.18 -14.79
C GLY A 326 19.24 -16.62 -13.44
N ILE A 327 20.32 -15.83 -13.45
CA ILE A 327 20.89 -15.19 -12.27
C ILE A 327 20.51 -13.71 -12.31
N PRO A 328 19.83 -13.18 -11.28
CA PRO A 328 19.53 -11.76 -11.23
C PRO A 328 20.82 -10.92 -11.18
N GLY A 329 21.00 -10.07 -12.18
CA GLY A 329 22.07 -9.09 -12.21
C GLY A 329 21.67 -7.90 -13.08
N GLY A 330 22.31 -6.75 -12.87
CA GLY A 330 21.91 -5.54 -13.59
C GLY A 330 22.84 -4.35 -13.38
N PRO A 331 22.65 -3.29 -14.16
CA PRO A 331 23.46 -2.09 -14.08
C PRO A 331 23.04 -1.21 -12.89
N ILE A 332 23.92 -0.27 -12.51
CA ILE A 332 23.56 0.88 -11.67
C ILE A 332 23.34 2.05 -12.63
N ASN A 333 22.07 2.40 -12.85
CA ASN A 333 21.69 3.45 -13.80
C ASN A 333 21.61 4.82 -13.10
N SER A 334 22.01 5.86 -13.83
CA SER A 334 21.56 7.23 -13.58
C SER A 334 20.05 7.36 -13.81
N VAL A 335 19.45 8.46 -13.33
CA VAL A 335 18.03 8.74 -13.59
C VAL A 335 17.73 8.80 -15.09
N ALA A 336 18.63 9.37 -15.90
CA ALA A 336 18.47 9.46 -17.34
C ALA A 336 18.47 8.08 -18.01
N GLU A 337 19.41 7.20 -17.65
CA GLU A 337 19.48 5.83 -18.16
C GLU A 337 18.26 5.01 -17.72
N ALA A 338 17.82 5.14 -16.47
CA ALA A 338 16.64 4.45 -15.96
C ALA A 338 15.35 4.88 -16.70
N LEU A 339 15.19 6.17 -17.01
CA LEU A 339 14.04 6.66 -17.78
C LEU A 339 14.08 6.26 -19.26
N ALA A 340 15.28 6.07 -19.81
CA ALA A 340 15.49 5.62 -21.18
C ALA A 340 15.38 4.09 -21.36
N ASP A 341 15.16 3.34 -20.29
CA ASP A 341 15.11 1.87 -20.33
C ASP A 341 13.96 1.35 -21.23
N PRO A 342 14.21 0.38 -22.14
CA PRO A 342 13.18 -0.16 -23.02
C PRO A 342 11.97 -0.74 -22.28
N GLN A 343 12.17 -1.33 -21.11
CA GLN A 343 11.08 -1.84 -20.27
C GLN A 343 10.27 -0.70 -19.67
N VAL A 344 10.89 0.42 -19.27
CA VAL A 344 10.19 1.61 -18.78
C VAL A 344 9.31 2.22 -19.88
N ALA A 345 9.81 2.26 -21.12
CA ALA A 345 9.02 2.64 -22.29
C ALA A 345 7.87 1.66 -22.57
N ALA A 346 8.13 0.35 -22.59
CA ALA A 346 7.11 -0.68 -22.80
C ALA A 346 6.02 -0.69 -21.72
N ARG A 347 6.37 -0.26 -20.50
CA ARG A 347 5.44 -0.10 -19.37
C ARG A 347 4.77 1.27 -19.35
N ALA A 348 5.04 2.14 -20.33
CA ALA A 348 4.47 3.48 -20.46
C ALA A 348 4.53 4.28 -19.15
N MET A 349 5.69 4.26 -18.48
CA MET A 349 5.85 4.94 -17.18
C MET A 349 5.93 6.46 -17.32
N MET A 350 6.57 6.95 -18.38
CA MET A 350 6.63 8.37 -18.70
C MET A 350 5.34 8.81 -19.42
N ILE A 351 4.80 9.94 -19.00
CA ILE A 351 3.61 10.58 -19.54
C ILE A 351 3.85 12.09 -19.68
N ALA A 352 2.98 12.80 -20.41
CA ALA A 352 3.08 14.26 -20.58
C ALA A 352 1.71 14.97 -20.50
N PRO A 353 0.96 14.81 -19.39
CA PRO A 353 -0.36 15.42 -19.26
C PRO A 353 -0.25 16.95 -19.28
N GLY A 354 -1.10 17.61 -20.09
CA GLY A 354 -1.02 19.06 -20.30
C GLY A 354 0.33 19.54 -20.86
N GLY A 355 1.07 18.68 -21.57
CA GLY A 355 2.36 19.01 -22.17
C GLY A 355 3.55 19.00 -21.20
N VAL A 356 3.36 18.65 -19.92
CA VAL A 356 4.43 18.62 -18.91
C VAL A 356 4.84 17.16 -18.65
N PRO A 357 6.11 16.78 -18.90
CA PRO A 357 6.59 15.43 -18.60
C PRO A 357 6.44 15.05 -17.13
N GLY A 358 6.09 13.79 -16.88
CA GLY A 358 5.96 13.24 -15.53
C GLY A 358 5.87 11.72 -15.54
N LEU A 359 5.72 11.14 -14.34
CA LEU A 359 5.57 9.70 -14.15
C LEU A 359 4.14 9.37 -13.71
N ARG A 360 3.51 8.39 -14.35
CA ARG A 360 2.19 7.89 -13.92
C ARG A 360 2.31 7.09 -12.63
N THR A 361 1.20 6.92 -11.90
CA THR A 361 1.13 5.94 -10.80
C THR A 361 1.47 4.55 -11.36
N PRO A 362 2.37 3.76 -10.72
CA PRO A 362 2.87 2.49 -11.25
C PRO A 362 1.88 1.31 -11.08
N ILE A 363 0.58 1.57 -11.22
CA ILE A 363 -0.48 0.56 -11.14
C ILE A 363 -1.01 0.28 -12.55
N ALA A 364 -1.22 -1.00 -12.87
CA ALA A 364 -1.86 -1.41 -14.12
C ALA A 364 -3.01 -2.36 -13.80
N PHE A 365 -4.21 -2.02 -14.27
CA PHE A 365 -5.40 -2.86 -14.10
C PHE A 365 -5.73 -3.60 -15.39
N SER A 366 -6.23 -4.83 -15.27
CA SER A 366 -6.68 -5.62 -16.41
C SER A 366 -8.05 -5.20 -16.96
N ARG A 367 -8.86 -4.49 -16.16
CA ARG A 367 -10.25 -4.11 -16.51
C ARG A 367 -10.58 -2.62 -16.33
N SER A 368 -9.64 -1.85 -15.80
CA SER A 368 -9.78 -0.42 -15.52
C SER A 368 -8.60 0.33 -16.10
N ARG A 369 -8.70 1.66 -16.19
CA ARG A 369 -7.58 2.52 -16.61
C ARG A 369 -7.32 3.60 -15.56
N LEU A 370 -6.10 4.12 -15.53
CA LEU A 370 -5.81 5.34 -14.78
C LEU A 370 -6.39 6.56 -15.51
N ASP A 371 -6.65 7.63 -14.76
CA ASP A 371 -7.00 8.95 -15.29
C ASP A 371 -5.75 9.83 -15.35
N LEU A 372 -5.17 9.96 -16.55
CA LEU A 372 -3.87 10.59 -16.79
C LEU A 372 -3.99 11.80 -17.72
N GLY A 373 -5.19 12.38 -17.87
CA GLY A 373 -5.46 13.42 -18.88
C GLY A 373 -4.95 14.80 -18.50
N ASP A 374 -5.00 15.15 -17.20
CA ASP A 374 -4.77 16.50 -16.72
C ASP A 374 -3.41 16.66 -16.02
N GLY A 375 -2.70 17.74 -16.35
CA GLY A 375 -1.45 18.13 -15.70
C GLY A 375 -1.69 18.69 -14.29
N ALA A 376 -0.66 19.28 -13.69
CA ALA A 376 -0.82 19.97 -12.41
C ALA A 376 -1.63 21.28 -12.57
N PRO A 377 -2.44 21.68 -11.57
CA PRO A 377 -3.29 22.86 -11.67
C PRO A 377 -2.50 24.17 -11.59
N ASP A 378 -2.90 25.15 -12.41
CA ASP A 378 -2.47 26.55 -12.23
C ASP A 378 -3.17 27.11 -10.98
N LEU A 379 -2.44 27.90 -10.18
CA LEU A 379 -2.99 28.59 -9.02
C LEU A 379 -4.10 29.59 -9.40
N ARG A 380 -4.00 30.22 -10.58
CA ARG A 380 -4.91 31.26 -11.08
C ARG A 380 -6.22 30.69 -11.62
N ARG A 381 -6.28 29.41 -11.97
CA ARG A 381 -7.46 28.82 -12.61
C ARG A 381 -8.53 28.43 -11.58
N ARG A 382 -9.29 29.42 -11.10
CA ARG A 382 -10.50 29.19 -10.30
C ARG A 382 -11.56 28.48 -11.16
N ARG A 383 -11.67 27.16 -11.08
CA ARG A 383 -12.92 26.52 -11.50
C ARG A 383 -14.01 26.99 -10.55
N ARG A 384 -15.04 27.70 -11.06
CA ARG A 384 -16.28 27.89 -10.28
C ARG A 384 -16.75 26.50 -9.88
N VAL A 385 -16.85 26.24 -8.58
CA VAL A 385 -17.59 25.10 -8.07
C VAL A 385 -19.00 25.27 -8.64
N ALA A 386 -19.39 24.41 -9.58
CA ALA A 386 -20.76 24.40 -10.05
C ALA A 386 -21.63 24.20 -8.81
N ALA A 387 -22.66 25.05 -8.64
CA ALA A 387 -23.64 24.87 -7.58
C ALA A 387 -24.11 23.42 -7.64
N VAL A 388 -23.84 22.66 -6.57
CA VAL A 388 -24.32 21.29 -6.45
C VAL A 388 -25.85 21.40 -6.46
N ALA A 389 -26.48 20.91 -7.52
CA ALA A 389 -27.92 20.69 -7.48
C ALA A 389 -28.18 19.73 -6.31
N PRO A 390 -29.14 20.04 -5.41
CA PRO A 390 -29.40 19.19 -4.26
C PRO A 390 -29.67 17.77 -4.73
N THR A 391 -28.94 16.81 -4.16
CA THR A 391 -29.20 15.38 -4.35
C THR A 391 -30.67 15.12 -4.00
N PRO A 392 -31.46 14.49 -4.87
CA PRO A 392 -32.82 14.13 -4.49
C PRO A 392 -32.75 13.25 -3.25
N ALA A 393 -33.54 13.60 -2.23
CA ALA A 393 -33.62 12.85 -0.99
C ALA A 393 -33.85 11.36 -1.31
N ALA A 394 -33.15 10.49 -0.58
CA ALA A 394 -33.40 9.05 -0.65
C ALA A 394 -34.91 8.80 -0.49
N PRO A 395 -35.52 7.91 -1.32
CA PRO A 395 -36.93 7.60 -1.17
C PRO A 395 -37.20 7.14 0.26
N ALA A 396 -38.24 7.70 0.87
CA ALA A 396 -38.63 7.39 2.23
C ALA A 396 -38.76 5.86 2.42
N PRO A 397 -38.33 5.31 3.57
CA PRO A 397 -38.53 3.89 3.83
C PRO A 397 -40.02 3.58 3.73
N ILE A 398 -40.36 2.55 2.95
CA ILE A 398 -41.72 2.06 2.79
C ILE A 398 -42.27 1.76 4.19
N SER A 399 -43.21 2.59 4.64
CA SER A 399 -43.90 2.39 5.91
C SER A 399 -44.69 1.08 5.83
N LYS A 400 -44.55 0.25 6.86
CA LYS A 400 -45.31 -0.99 7.03
C LYS A 400 -46.79 -0.73 6.74
N ALA A 401 -47.31 -1.41 5.72
CA ALA A 401 -48.73 -1.39 5.40
C ALA A 401 -49.53 -1.83 6.65
N SER A 402 -50.40 -0.92 7.10
CA SER A 402 -51.46 -1.20 8.05
C SER A 402 -52.36 -2.30 7.48
N THR A 403 -52.42 -3.44 8.17
CA THR A 403 -53.43 -4.47 7.92
C THR A 403 -54.81 -3.90 8.25
N ARG A 404 -55.56 -3.50 7.22
CA ARG A 404 -57.01 -3.41 7.30
C ARG A 404 -57.59 -4.75 6.89
N THR A 405 -58.24 -5.39 7.85
CA THR A 405 -59.12 -6.54 7.66
C THR A 405 -60.31 -6.12 6.80
N ASN A 406 -60.42 -6.67 5.59
CA ASN A 406 -61.69 -6.74 4.88
C ASN A 406 -62.04 -8.22 4.73
N GLU A 407 -63.18 -8.59 5.31
CA GLU A 407 -63.84 -9.87 5.16
C GLU A 407 -64.28 -10.09 3.71
N VAL A 408 -64.11 -11.32 3.21
CA VAL A 408 -64.80 -11.85 2.02
C VAL A 408 -65.18 -13.31 2.33
N PRO A 409 -66.42 -13.75 2.01
CA PRO A 409 -67.05 -14.91 2.64
C PRO A 409 -66.65 -16.28 2.03
N ALA A 410 -67.00 -17.31 2.79
CA ALA A 410 -66.65 -18.72 2.62
C ALA A 410 -67.04 -19.35 1.28
N ALA A 411 -66.11 -20.14 0.71
CA ALA A 411 -66.40 -21.27 -0.16
C ALA A 411 -65.34 -22.37 0.08
N ALA A 412 -65.79 -23.61 0.31
CA ALA A 412 -64.97 -24.81 0.49
C ALA A 412 -65.00 -25.68 -0.79
N PRO A 413 -64.25 -26.79 -0.87
CA PRO A 413 -62.82 -26.84 -1.16
C PRO A 413 -62.54 -27.58 -2.49
N ALA A 414 -61.44 -27.23 -3.18
CA ALA A 414 -60.92 -28.04 -4.29
C ALA A 414 -59.42 -28.28 -4.07
N ALA A 415 -59.03 -29.56 -4.11
CA ALA A 415 -57.69 -30.05 -3.85
C ALA A 415 -56.67 -29.56 -4.90
N LEU A 416 -55.48 -29.15 -4.43
CA LEU A 416 -54.31 -28.95 -5.28
C LEU A 416 -53.11 -29.70 -4.72
N SER A 417 -52.42 -30.37 -5.64
CA SER A 417 -51.25 -31.22 -5.46
C SER A 417 -49.96 -30.42 -5.26
N VAL A 418 -48.97 -31.14 -4.72
CA VAL A 418 -47.65 -30.72 -4.26
C VAL A 418 -46.86 -29.86 -5.27
N ALA A 419 -46.27 -28.80 -4.73
CA ALA A 419 -45.45 -27.79 -5.39
C ALA A 419 -44.01 -28.23 -5.75
N ASP A 420 -43.49 -27.54 -6.76
CA ASP A 420 -42.08 -27.38 -7.12
C ASP A 420 -41.19 -26.93 -5.95
N PHE A 421 -39.95 -27.45 -5.90
CA PHE A 421 -38.84 -26.84 -5.14
C PHE A 421 -37.55 -26.86 -5.96
N ALA A 422 -37.04 -25.67 -6.28
CA ALA A 422 -35.72 -25.43 -6.86
C ALA A 422 -34.63 -25.50 -5.76
N VAL A 423 -33.50 -26.13 -6.07
CA VAL A 423 -32.35 -26.35 -5.17
C VAL A 423 -31.40 -25.15 -5.20
N ALA A 424 -31.11 -24.55 -4.04
CA ALA A 424 -30.01 -23.61 -3.85
C ALA A 424 -28.76 -24.35 -3.32
N THR A 425 -27.59 -24.14 -3.94
CA THR A 425 -26.31 -24.73 -3.51
C THR A 425 -25.44 -23.66 -2.85
N VAL A 426 -24.93 -23.93 -1.65
CA VAL A 426 -23.96 -23.08 -0.93
C VAL A 426 -22.66 -23.88 -0.77
N SER A 427 -21.51 -23.31 -1.11
CA SER A 427 -20.19 -23.95 -0.98
C SER A 427 -19.29 -23.15 -0.04
N PHE A 428 -18.61 -23.83 0.88
CA PHE A 428 -17.53 -23.27 1.71
C PHE A 428 -16.24 -24.07 1.48
N LEU A 429 -15.09 -23.38 1.46
CA LEU A 429 -13.76 -24.01 1.53
C LEU A 429 -13.27 -23.97 2.98
N VAL A 430 -12.81 -25.11 3.50
CA VAL A 430 -12.14 -25.21 4.81
C VAL A 430 -10.69 -25.63 4.57
N TRP A 431 -9.75 -24.86 5.13
CA TRP A 431 -8.32 -25.08 4.98
C TRP A 431 -7.76 -25.78 6.21
N THR A 432 -7.20 -26.98 6.05
CA THR A 432 -6.30 -27.57 7.06
C THR A 432 -5.05 -28.10 6.36
N LYS A 433 -3.93 -28.10 7.09
CA LYS A 433 -2.54 -28.05 6.58
C LYS A 433 -2.09 -29.13 5.57
N ARG A 434 -2.91 -30.09 5.12
CA ARG A 434 -2.48 -31.13 4.17
C ARG A 434 -3.45 -31.64 3.09
N CYS A 435 -4.65 -31.08 2.83
CA CYS A 435 -5.45 -31.42 1.62
C CYS A 435 -6.61 -30.43 1.35
N LEU A 436 -7.00 -30.27 0.06
CA LEU A 436 -8.18 -29.52 -0.37
C LEU A 436 -9.37 -30.49 -0.53
N ALA A 437 -10.47 -30.29 0.21
CA ALA A 437 -11.68 -31.11 0.06
C ALA A 437 -12.90 -30.23 -0.26
N ARG A 438 -13.69 -30.66 -1.24
CA ARG A 438 -14.95 -30.02 -1.65
C ARG A 438 -16.10 -30.77 -0.97
N VAL A 439 -16.83 -30.12 -0.07
CA VAL A 439 -17.99 -30.70 0.62
C VAL A 439 -19.27 -30.16 -0.01
N THR A 440 -20.09 -31.04 -0.56
CA THR A 440 -21.42 -30.70 -1.10
C THR A 440 -22.50 -31.25 -0.18
N TRP A 441 -23.44 -30.39 0.22
CA TRP A 441 -24.65 -30.76 0.93
C TRP A 441 -25.80 -30.88 -0.06
N ALA A 442 -26.53 -32.00 -0.02
CA ALA A 442 -27.81 -32.14 -0.70
C ALA A 442 -28.87 -32.48 0.35
N CYS A 443 -29.93 -31.68 0.42
CA CYS A 443 -31.03 -31.91 1.35
C CYS A 443 -32.14 -32.68 0.62
N ALA A 444 -32.29 -33.95 0.96
CA ALA A 444 -33.46 -34.74 0.58
C ALA A 444 -33.95 -35.50 1.81
N SER A 445 -35.19 -35.24 2.22
CA SER A 445 -35.94 -36.03 3.22
C SER A 445 -35.27 -36.25 4.59
N GLY A 446 -34.96 -35.16 5.30
CA GLY A 446 -34.93 -35.16 6.78
C GLY A 446 -33.92 -36.04 7.51
N ARG A 447 -32.88 -36.57 6.83
CA ARG A 447 -31.75 -37.27 7.47
C ARG A 447 -30.42 -36.87 6.82
N LEU A 448 -29.46 -36.45 7.64
CA LEU A 448 -28.08 -36.20 7.22
C LEU A 448 -27.38 -37.53 6.87
N ILE A 449 -26.88 -37.66 5.64
CA ILE A 449 -25.98 -38.75 5.25
C ILE A 449 -24.68 -38.14 4.74
N LEU A 450 -23.58 -38.39 5.45
CA LEU A 450 -22.23 -38.03 5.00
C LEU A 450 -21.81 -39.04 3.91
N ARG A 451 -21.49 -38.57 2.70
CA ARG A 451 -20.79 -39.40 1.69
C ARG A 451 -19.37 -38.88 1.51
N TRP A 452 -18.40 -39.76 1.77
CA TRP A 452 -16.98 -39.56 1.51
C TRP A 452 -16.65 -40.06 0.09
N ALA A 453 -16.06 -39.23 -0.75
CA ALA A 453 -15.41 -39.66 -1.98
C ALA A 453 -13.95 -39.22 -1.91
N ALA A 454 -13.05 -40.18 -1.65
CA ALA A 454 -11.61 -39.95 -1.65
C ALA A 454 -11.00 -40.63 -2.89
N THR A 455 -10.39 -39.84 -3.77
CA THR A 455 -9.55 -40.35 -4.86
C THR A 455 -8.14 -40.52 -4.30
N MET A 456 -7.69 -41.76 -4.08
CA MET A 456 -6.35 -42.05 -3.57
C MET A 456 -5.30 -42.00 -4.70
N SER A 457 -4.26 -41.18 -4.53
CA SER A 457 -2.96 -41.39 -5.18
C SER A 457 -1.99 -41.91 -4.13
N THR A 458 -1.31 -43.00 -4.46
CA THR A 458 -0.38 -43.76 -3.62
C THR A 458 0.84 -42.95 -3.18
N MET A 459 1.07 -42.81 -1.87
CA MET A 459 2.42 -42.68 -1.31
C MET A 459 2.47 -43.37 0.06
N ARG A 460 3.41 -44.32 0.16
CA ARG A 460 3.74 -45.11 1.35
C ARG A 460 4.31 -44.20 2.44
N ALA A 461 3.80 -44.31 3.66
CA ALA A 461 4.56 -44.00 4.86
C ALA A 461 4.06 -44.88 6.01
N SER A 462 4.98 -45.66 6.56
CA SER A 462 4.81 -46.65 7.61
C SER A 462 4.27 -46.04 8.91
N ALA A 463 3.23 -46.64 9.48
CA ALA A 463 2.74 -46.33 10.82
C ALA A 463 3.11 -47.46 11.78
N CYS A 464 3.84 -47.12 12.86
CA CYS A 464 3.85 -47.91 14.09
C CYS A 464 2.63 -47.49 14.91
N TRP A 465 1.75 -48.44 15.21
CA TRP A 465 0.70 -48.33 16.22
C TRP A 465 1.02 -49.29 17.37
N PRO A 466 0.54 -48.99 18.59
CA PRO A 466 0.03 -50.02 19.47
C PRO A 466 -1.51 -49.97 19.50
N SER A 467 -2.06 -51.15 19.29
CA SER A 467 -3.46 -51.57 19.31
C SER A 467 -4.08 -51.63 20.71
N VAL A 468 -5.36 -51.28 20.84
CA VAL A 468 -6.28 -51.74 21.91
C VAL A 468 -7.61 -52.19 21.26
N PRO A 469 -8.18 -53.35 21.64
CA PRO A 469 -9.26 -54.03 20.89
C PRO A 469 -10.69 -53.62 21.32
N PRO A 470 -11.72 -54.01 20.54
CA PRO A 470 -13.08 -53.48 20.65
C PRO A 470 -13.99 -54.37 21.50
N ARG A 471 -14.92 -53.76 22.27
CA ARG A 471 -16.17 -54.42 22.69
C ARG A 471 -17.34 -53.43 22.74
N ALA A 472 -18.48 -53.93 22.26
CA ALA A 472 -19.82 -53.35 22.15
C ALA A 472 -20.38 -52.91 23.54
N SER A 473 -21.47 -52.17 23.72
CA SER A 473 -22.70 -52.02 22.94
C SER A 473 -23.53 -50.83 23.46
N ALA A 474 -24.27 -50.19 22.56
CA ALA A 474 -25.58 -49.54 22.70
C ALA A 474 -25.93 -48.66 23.91
N GLY A 475 -26.22 -47.39 23.61
CA GLY A 475 -27.24 -46.60 24.30
C GLY A 475 -26.72 -45.33 24.95
N SER A 476 -26.74 -44.21 24.21
CA SER A 476 -27.05 -42.84 24.69
C SER A 476 -26.78 -41.83 23.57
N SER A 477 -27.81 -41.10 23.17
CA SER A 477 -27.72 -39.92 22.31
C SER A 477 -27.03 -38.79 23.10
N VAL A 478 -25.90 -38.28 22.61
CA VAL A 478 -25.27 -37.07 23.16
C VAL A 478 -25.51 -35.92 22.20
N ALA A 479 -26.32 -34.96 22.66
CA ALA A 479 -26.46 -33.65 22.06
C ALA A 479 -25.17 -32.84 22.32
N ILE A 480 -24.56 -32.30 21.26
CA ILE A 480 -23.49 -31.30 21.40
C ILE A 480 -24.11 -29.93 21.19
N SER A 481 -24.26 -29.21 22.30
CA SER A 481 -24.66 -27.82 22.35
C SER A 481 -23.45 -26.93 22.10
N PHE A 482 -23.52 -26.01 21.15
CA PHE A 482 -22.55 -24.94 20.99
C PHE A 482 -22.99 -23.75 21.85
N CYS A 483 -22.25 -23.47 22.92
CA CYS A 483 -22.40 -22.24 23.70
C CYS A 483 -21.22 -21.32 23.41
N ALA A 484 -21.52 -20.14 22.87
CA ALA A 484 -20.60 -19.02 22.77
C ALA A 484 -20.69 -18.20 24.06
N CYS A 485 -19.56 -17.95 24.73
CA CYS A 485 -19.38 -16.74 25.52
C CYS A 485 -17.91 -16.50 25.90
N SER A 486 -17.56 -15.24 25.77
CA SER A 486 -16.36 -14.52 26.20
C SER A 486 -15.95 -14.80 27.65
N GLY A 487 -14.65 -14.74 27.96
CA GLY A 487 -14.19 -14.63 29.34
C GLY A 487 -12.77 -15.14 29.58
N VAL A 488 -11.85 -14.21 29.84
CA VAL A 488 -10.50 -14.43 30.37
C VAL A 488 -10.56 -15.11 31.73
N ILE A 489 -9.82 -16.20 31.93
CA ILE A 489 -9.33 -16.66 33.25
C ILE A 489 -7.89 -17.18 33.07
N CYS A 490 -6.95 -16.49 33.74
CA CYS A 490 -5.61 -17.01 34.03
C CYS A 490 -5.70 -18.20 35.00
N ALA A 491 -4.96 -19.27 34.73
CA ALA A 491 -4.59 -20.25 35.75
C ALA A 491 -3.18 -20.77 35.44
N GLY A 492 -2.24 -20.43 36.32
CA GLY A 492 -0.89 -20.97 36.34
C GLY A 492 -0.86 -22.40 36.86
N SER A 493 0.29 -23.03 36.72
CA SER A 493 0.62 -24.29 37.40
C SER A 493 1.98 -24.12 38.07
N PHE A 494 1.94 -24.12 39.40
CA PHE A 494 3.09 -24.20 40.29
C PHE A 494 3.79 -25.54 40.15
N GLY A 495 5.13 -25.52 40.11
CA GLY A 495 5.98 -26.65 40.42
C GLY A 495 7.06 -26.20 41.39
N ALA A 496 6.94 -26.61 42.66
CA ALA A 496 8.02 -26.72 43.63
C ALA A 496 8.39 -28.22 43.72
N SER A 497 9.60 -28.68 44.03
CA SER A 497 10.64 -28.14 44.91
C SER A 497 12.04 -28.76 44.65
N ASP A 498 13.03 -28.15 45.32
CA ASP A 498 14.32 -28.70 45.82
C ASP A 498 15.50 -28.92 44.85
N ARG A 499 16.40 -27.93 44.70
CA ARG A 499 17.56 -27.58 45.55
C ARG A 499 18.35 -26.42 44.96
#